data_AF-A0A357FLA3-F1
#
_entry.id   AF-A0A357FLA3-F1
#
_cell.length_a   1.000
_cell.length_b   1.000
_cell.length_c   1.000
_cell.angle_alpha   90.00
_cell.angle_beta   90.00
_cell.angle_gamma   90.00
#
_symmetry.space_group_name_H-M   'P 1'
#
loop_
_entity.id
_entity.type
_entity.pdbx_description
1 polymer ?
#
loop_
_entity_poly.entity_id
_entity_poly.type
_entity_poly.pdbx_seq_one_letter_code
_entity_poly.pdbx_strand_id
1 'polypeptide(L)'
;QIGKGMLVWTSTDEVDPTAIGEIASILKTLGEEYYVHDEKYMDMATALSASGPAYVFLFIQSLIDSGVYLGMPRDMAKHLVLQTVLGSTELLLESGKHPSVLSDMVTSPGGTTIEALVSMENDGLRAAVINGVKAAFDRS
;
A
#
# COMPACT_ATOMS: atom_id res chain seq x y z
N GLN A 1 -13.77 -12.46 2.14
CA GLN A 1 -13.13 -11.47 3.03
C GLN A 1 -11.93 -12.14 3.69
N ILE A 2 -10.79 -11.44 3.84
CA ILE A 2 -9.52 -12.04 4.32
C ILE A 2 -9.00 -11.46 5.66
N GLY A 3 -9.76 -10.58 6.32
CA GLY A 3 -9.37 -10.02 7.63
C GLY A 3 -8.13 -9.13 7.62
N LYS A 4 -7.79 -8.53 6.48
CA LYS A 4 -6.63 -7.65 6.29
C LYS A 4 -7.06 -6.25 5.81
N GLY A 5 -8.23 -5.80 6.24
CA GLY A 5 -8.70 -4.44 6.00
C GLY A 5 -7.90 -3.40 6.80
N MET A 6 -7.99 -2.15 6.37
CA MET A 6 -7.58 -0.98 7.15
C MET A 6 -8.82 -0.10 7.31
N LEU A 7 -9.24 0.15 8.55
CA LEU A 7 -10.43 0.94 8.86
C LEU A 7 -10.01 2.19 9.61
N VAL A 8 -10.14 3.35 8.96
CA VAL A 8 -9.97 4.64 9.63
C VAL A 8 -11.34 5.19 9.98
N TRP A 9 -11.50 5.64 11.21
CA TRP A 9 -12.80 6.07 11.74
C TRP A 9 -12.64 7.11 12.83
N THR A 10 -13.71 7.86 13.07
CA THR A 10 -13.77 8.93 14.06
C THR A 10 -15.12 8.89 14.76
N SER A 11 -15.26 9.66 15.83
CA SER A 11 -16.52 9.90 16.52
C SER A 11 -16.57 11.32 17.05
N THR A 12 -17.78 11.86 17.17
CA THR A 12 -18.01 13.14 17.87
C THR A 12 -17.71 13.00 19.36
N ASP A 13 -17.40 14.12 20.01
CA ASP A 13 -17.13 14.17 21.46
C ASP A 13 -18.33 13.75 22.34
N GLU A 14 -19.54 13.69 21.77
CA GLU A 14 -20.75 13.21 22.44
C GLU A 14 -20.78 11.67 22.64
N VAL A 15 -19.93 10.92 21.95
CA VAL A 15 -19.87 9.46 22.07
C VAL A 15 -19.13 9.07 23.34
N ASP A 16 -19.72 8.16 24.12
CA ASP A 16 -19.10 7.61 25.33
C ASP A 16 -17.73 6.99 24.99
N PRO A 17 -16.64 7.38 25.67
CA PRO A 17 -15.33 6.77 25.52
C PRO A 17 -15.31 5.24 25.67
N THR A 18 -16.22 4.67 26.47
CA THR A 18 -16.36 3.22 26.61
C THR A 18 -16.84 2.57 25.31
N ALA A 19 -17.80 3.21 24.62
CA ALA A 19 -18.32 2.74 23.34
C ALA A 19 -17.25 2.78 22.23
N ILE A 20 -16.32 3.73 22.27
CA ILE A 20 -15.18 3.78 21.33
C ILE A 20 -14.36 2.49 21.42
N GLY A 21 -14.07 1.99 22.62
CA GLY A 21 -13.32 0.73 22.81
C GLY A 21 -14.07 -0.51 22.30
N GLU A 22 -15.38 -0.55 22.47
CA GLU A 22 -16.23 -1.63 21.95
C GLU A 22 -16.27 -1.62 20.42
N ILE A 23 -16.46 -0.44 19.81
CA ILE A 23 -16.47 -0.26 18.36
C ILE A 23 -15.10 -0.64 17.77
N ALA A 24 -14.00 -0.18 18.37
CA ALA A 24 -12.65 -0.56 17.95
C ALA A 24 -12.48 -2.09 17.92
N SER A 25 -12.98 -2.79 18.95
CA SER A 25 -12.91 -4.25 19.04
C SER A 25 -13.71 -4.94 17.94
N ILE A 26 -14.87 -4.39 17.56
CA ILE A 26 -15.67 -4.89 16.43
C ILE A 26 -14.93 -4.66 15.11
N LEU A 27 -14.40 -3.46 14.87
CA LEU A 27 -13.69 -3.13 13.63
C LEU A 27 -12.42 -3.97 13.45
N LYS A 28 -11.71 -4.30 14.54
CA LYS A 28 -10.54 -5.19 14.53
C LYS A 28 -10.83 -6.60 13.99
N THR A 29 -12.09 -7.04 14.00
CA THR A 29 -12.45 -8.33 13.39
C THR A 29 -12.35 -8.31 11.86
N LEU A 30 -12.33 -7.11 11.24
CA LEU A 30 -12.28 -6.91 9.79
C LEU A 30 -10.85 -6.64 9.29
N GLY A 31 -9.92 -6.34 10.19
CA GLY A 31 -8.53 -5.98 9.89
C GLY A 31 -7.94 -5.07 10.98
N GLU A 32 -6.98 -4.23 10.61
CA GLU A 32 -6.48 -3.19 11.51
C GLU A 32 -7.40 -1.97 11.50
N GLU A 33 -7.54 -1.32 12.65
CA GLU A 33 -8.29 -0.08 12.80
C GLU A 33 -7.39 1.06 13.27
N TYR A 34 -7.74 2.28 12.85
CA TYR A 34 -7.04 3.49 13.24
C TYR A 34 -8.05 4.58 13.58
N TYR A 35 -8.26 4.80 14.87
CA TYR A 35 -9.11 5.88 15.37
C TYR A 35 -8.41 7.23 15.23
N VAL A 36 -9.12 8.23 14.68
CA VAL A 36 -8.65 9.62 14.58
C VAL A 36 -9.64 10.57 15.27
N HIS A 37 -9.11 11.56 15.97
CA HIS A 37 -9.95 12.59 16.62
C HIS A 37 -10.38 13.70 15.67
N ASP A 38 -9.59 13.98 14.63
CA ASP A 38 -9.84 15.08 13.70
C ASP A 38 -10.40 14.51 12.40
N GLU A 39 -11.64 14.87 12.10
CA GLU A 39 -12.38 14.40 10.92
C GLU A 39 -11.69 14.77 9.62
N LYS A 40 -10.80 15.79 9.60
CA LYS A 40 -10.02 16.14 8.40
C LYS A 40 -9.17 14.99 7.86
N TYR A 41 -8.84 14.01 8.70
CA TYR A 41 -8.06 12.85 8.28
C TYR A 41 -8.90 11.80 7.53
N MET A 42 -10.23 11.89 7.55
CA MET A 42 -11.11 10.89 6.93
C MET A 42 -10.99 10.89 5.40
N ASP A 43 -10.98 12.06 4.76
CA ASP A 43 -10.77 12.17 3.32
C ASP A 43 -9.37 11.75 2.90
N MET A 44 -8.37 12.10 3.71
CA MET A 44 -6.98 11.68 3.50
C MET A 44 -6.84 10.15 3.59
N ALA A 45 -7.46 9.54 4.60
CA ALA A 45 -7.49 8.10 4.77
C ALA A 45 -8.24 7.41 3.62
N THR A 46 -9.37 7.97 3.16
CA THR A 46 -10.12 7.43 2.02
C THR A 46 -9.29 7.41 0.75
N ALA A 47 -8.58 8.51 0.46
CA ALA A 47 -7.70 8.61 -0.70
C ALA A 47 -6.53 7.61 -0.66
N LEU A 48 -6.03 7.31 0.55
CA LEU A 48 -4.85 6.47 0.75
C LEU A 48 -5.17 4.98 0.93
N SER A 49 -6.05 4.62 1.86
CA SER A 49 -6.29 3.23 2.28
C SER A 49 -7.55 2.62 1.66
N ALA A 50 -8.64 3.38 1.50
CA ALA A 50 -9.85 2.85 0.88
C ALA A 50 -9.68 2.70 -0.65
N SER A 51 -9.08 3.70 -1.29
CA SER A 51 -8.71 3.66 -2.70
C SER A 51 -7.40 2.88 -2.95
N GLY A 52 -6.57 2.73 -1.91
CA GLY A 52 -5.25 2.09 -1.94
C GLY A 52 -5.17 0.72 -2.63
N PRO A 53 -6.10 -0.23 -2.37
CA PRO A 53 -6.10 -1.53 -3.02
C PRO A 53 -6.09 -1.45 -4.55
N ALA A 54 -6.79 -0.47 -5.15
CA ALA A 54 -6.78 -0.29 -6.60
C ALA A 54 -5.39 0.07 -7.13
N TYR A 55 -4.64 0.91 -6.41
CA TYR A 55 -3.27 1.28 -6.77
C TYR A 55 -2.32 0.09 -6.65
N VAL A 56 -2.48 -0.72 -5.60
CA VAL A 56 -1.69 -1.94 -5.40
C VAL A 56 -1.99 -2.97 -6.49
N PHE A 57 -3.26 -3.15 -6.86
CA PHE A 57 -3.62 -4.05 -7.96
C PHE A 57 -3.08 -3.57 -9.31
N LEU A 58 -3.10 -2.26 -9.57
CA LEU A 58 -2.49 -1.67 -10.76
C LEU A 58 -0.98 -1.96 -10.81
N PHE A 59 -0.28 -1.81 -9.69
CA PHE A 59 1.15 -2.12 -9.60
C PHE A 59 1.44 -3.61 -9.82
N ILE A 60 0.69 -4.49 -9.14
CA ILE A 60 0.80 -5.96 -9.32
C ILE A 60 0.55 -6.34 -10.79
N GLN A 61 -0.50 -5.80 -11.41
CA GLN A 61 -0.80 -6.08 -12.81
C GLN A 61 0.35 -5.62 -13.73
N SER A 62 0.89 -4.43 -13.49
CA SER A 62 2.00 -3.88 -14.27
C SER A 62 3.25 -4.76 -14.20
N LEU A 63 3.56 -5.31 -13.02
CA LEU A 63 4.68 -6.26 -12.86
C LEU A 63 4.43 -7.60 -13.55
N ILE A 64 3.20 -8.13 -13.47
CA ILE A 64 2.83 -9.38 -14.16
C ILE A 64 2.97 -9.22 -15.66
N ASP A 65 2.42 -8.12 -16.22
CA ASP A 65 2.49 -7.85 -17.64
C ASP A 65 3.92 -7.57 -18.10
N SER A 66 4.79 -7.01 -17.23
CA SER A 66 6.24 -6.90 -17.50
C SER A 66 6.91 -8.27 -17.64
N GLY A 67 6.58 -9.23 -16.77
CA GLY A 67 7.06 -10.61 -16.89
C GLY A 67 6.61 -11.27 -18.20
N VAL A 68 5.34 -11.08 -18.58
CA VAL A 68 4.80 -11.57 -19.85
C VAL A 68 5.48 -10.91 -21.05
N TYR A 69 5.72 -9.60 -20.99
CA TYR A 69 6.45 -8.86 -22.01
C TYR A 69 7.88 -9.40 -22.22
N LEU A 70 8.53 -9.84 -21.15
CA LEU A 70 9.84 -10.50 -21.18
C LEU A 70 9.79 -11.98 -21.63
N GLY A 71 8.59 -12.51 -21.93
CA GLY A 71 8.38 -13.85 -22.45
C GLY A 71 8.00 -14.92 -21.42
N MET A 72 7.69 -14.53 -20.17
CA MET A 72 7.22 -15.50 -19.17
C MET A 72 5.78 -15.95 -19.43
N PRO A 73 5.43 -17.21 -19.12
CA PRO A 73 4.03 -17.61 -18.99
C PRO A 73 3.34 -16.74 -17.92
N ARG A 74 2.13 -16.28 -18.23
CA ARG A 74 1.37 -15.38 -17.34
C ARG A 74 1.19 -15.95 -15.92
N ASP A 75 0.93 -17.24 -15.80
CA ASP A 75 0.73 -17.89 -14.50
C ASP A 75 2.01 -17.91 -13.66
N MET A 76 3.17 -18.08 -14.31
CA MET A 76 4.48 -17.99 -13.65
C MET A 76 4.75 -16.56 -13.18
N ALA A 77 4.57 -15.56 -14.06
CA ALA A 77 4.74 -14.15 -13.71
C ALA A 77 3.83 -13.73 -12.54
N LYS A 78 2.56 -14.14 -12.59
CA LYS A 78 1.59 -13.93 -11.50
C LYS A 78 2.07 -14.54 -10.19
N HIS A 79 2.53 -15.79 -10.19
CA HIS A 79 2.99 -16.45 -8.98
C HIS A 79 4.19 -15.72 -8.35
N LEU A 80 5.18 -15.36 -9.17
CA LEU A 80 6.37 -14.64 -8.72
C LEU A 80 6.00 -13.27 -8.12
N VAL A 81 5.21 -12.47 -8.83
CA VAL A 81 4.87 -11.11 -8.41
C VAL A 81 4.07 -11.11 -7.11
N LEU A 82 3.08 -12.00 -6.96
CA LEU A 82 2.29 -12.07 -5.74
C LEU A 82 3.16 -12.41 -4.52
N GLN A 83 4.09 -13.36 -4.65
CA GLN A 83 5.00 -13.71 -3.57
C GLN A 83 6.01 -12.59 -3.28
N THR A 84 6.51 -11.90 -4.30
CA THR A 84 7.41 -10.74 -4.14
C THR A 84 6.72 -9.62 -3.36
N VAL A 85 5.51 -9.23 -3.74
CA VAL A 85 4.77 -8.16 -3.06
C VAL A 85 4.44 -8.52 -1.61
N LEU A 86 4.03 -9.76 -1.36
CA LEU A 86 3.78 -10.26 0.00
C LEU A 86 5.05 -10.17 0.85
N GLY A 87 6.15 -10.79 0.40
CA GLY A 87 7.40 -10.84 1.16
C GLY A 87 8.04 -9.46 1.38
N SER A 88 7.95 -8.55 0.40
CA SER A 88 8.41 -7.17 0.58
C SER A 88 7.60 -6.42 1.64
N THR A 89 6.29 -6.65 1.69
CA THR A 89 5.41 -6.01 2.68
C THR A 89 5.67 -6.57 4.08
N GLU A 90 5.78 -7.89 4.22
CA GLU A 90 6.08 -8.55 5.50
C GLU A 90 7.46 -8.12 6.04
N LEU A 91 8.49 -8.09 5.19
CA LEU A 91 9.83 -7.64 5.59
C LEU A 91 9.82 -6.19 6.08
N LEU A 92 9.04 -5.31 5.43
CA LEU A 92 8.92 -3.92 5.87
C LEU A 92 8.26 -3.82 7.26
N LEU A 93 7.18 -4.57 7.48
CA LEU A 93 6.47 -4.60 8.76
C LEU A 93 7.34 -5.17 9.89
N GLU A 94 8.04 -6.28 9.64
CA GLU A 94 8.85 -6.96 10.65
C GLU A 94 10.16 -6.22 10.97
N SER A 95 10.77 -5.58 9.98
CA SER A 95 12.08 -4.94 10.17
C SER A 95 12.01 -3.61 10.91
N GLY A 96 10.88 -2.90 10.84
CA GLY A 96 10.75 -1.53 11.35
C GLY A 96 11.68 -0.52 10.69
N LYS A 97 12.34 -0.89 9.57
CA LYS A 97 13.28 -0.03 8.85
C LYS A 97 12.55 0.90 7.89
N HIS A 98 13.20 2.02 7.56
CA HIS A 98 12.72 2.88 6.49
C HIS A 98 12.76 2.13 5.14
N PRO A 99 11.74 2.28 4.26
CA PRO A 99 11.69 1.57 2.97
C PRO A 99 12.93 1.75 2.10
N SER A 100 13.56 2.94 2.12
CA SER A 100 14.80 3.18 1.35
C SER A 100 15.94 2.27 1.80
N VAL A 101 16.05 1.98 3.11
CA VAL A 101 17.09 1.09 3.63
C VAL A 101 16.90 -0.33 3.12
N LEU A 102 15.65 -0.83 3.08
CA LEU A 102 15.38 -2.16 2.55
C LEU A 102 15.62 -2.22 1.04
N SER A 103 15.27 -1.16 0.30
CA SER A 103 15.58 -1.03 -1.13
C SER A 103 17.09 -1.07 -1.37
N ASP A 104 17.88 -0.34 -0.58
CA ASP A 104 19.33 -0.31 -0.69
C ASP A 104 19.94 -1.69 -0.39
N MET A 105 19.40 -2.42 0.58
CA MET A 105 19.85 -3.77 0.94
C MET A 105 19.69 -4.80 -0.19
N VAL A 106 18.78 -4.58 -1.15
CA VAL A 106 18.55 -5.46 -2.31
C VAL A 106 19.07 -4.87 -3.63
N THR A 107 19.83 -3.76 -3.54
CA THR A 107 20.36 -3.03 -4.71
C THR A 107 21.87 -3.15 -4.74
N SER A 108 22.39 -4.01 -5.61
CA SER A 108 23.83 -4.14 -5.82
C SER A 108 24.37 -3.06 -6.77
N PRO A 109 25.62 -2.59 -6.59
CA PRO A 109 26.25 -1.65 -7.51
C PRO A 109 26.30 -2.20 -8.94
N GLY A 110 25.74 -1.46 -9.91
CA GLY A 110 25.68 -1.86 -11.32
C GLY A 110 24.79 -3.07 -11.61
N GLY A 111 23.95 -3.48 -10.65
CA GLY A 111 23.05 -4.62 -10.80
C GLY A 111 21.75 -4.29 -11.55
N THR A 112 20.94 -5.32 -11.80
CA THR A 112 19.65 -5.18 -12.48
C THR A 112 18.66 -4.32 -11.68
N THR A 113 18.69 -4.38 -10.34
CA THR A 113 17.80 -3.60 -9.48
C THR A 113 18.01 -2.11 -9.66
N ILE A 114 19.26 -1.62 -9.69
CA ILE A 114 19.52 -0.18 -9.81
C ILE A 114 19.12 0.34 -11.19
N GLU A 115 19.35 -0.41 -12.26
CA GLU A 115 18.90 -0.04 -13.61
C GLU A 115 17.37 0.09 -13.70
N ALA A 116 16.64 -0.86 -13.09
CA ALA A 116 15.18 -0.80 -13.03
C ALA A 116 14.69 0.41 -12.23
N LEU A 117 15.26 0.66 -11.05
CA LEU A 117 14.89 1.79 -10.20
C LEU A 117 15.16 3.13 -10.89
N VAL A 118 16.32 3.30 -11.52
CA VAL A 118 16.65 4.51 -12.28
C VAL A 118 15.67 4.74 -13.42
N SER A 119 15.31 3.69 -14.17
CA SER A 119 14.30 3.81 -15.23
C SER A 119 12.94 4.25 -14.67
N MET A 120 12.47 3.63 -13.59
CA MET A 120 11.19 3.98 -12.96
C MET A 120 11.16 5.41 -12.42
N GLU A 121 12.28 5.90 -11.86
CA GLU A 121 12.40 7.29 -11.41
C GLU A 121 12.39 8.27 -12.60
N ASN A 122 13.08 7.93 -13.70
CA ASN A 122 13.06 8.74 -14.92
C ASN A 122 11.67 8.84 -15.55
N ASP A 123 10.88 7.76 -15.46
CA ASP A 123 9.47 7.73 -15.90
C ASP A 123 8.52 8.40 -14.88
N GLY A 124 9.04 8.87 -13.74
CA GLY A 124 8.28 9.65 -12.77
C GLY A 124 7.34 8.83 -11.90
N LEU A 125 7.67 7.57 -11.57
CA LEU A 125 6.81 6.68 -10.78
C LEU A 125 6.31 7.34 -9.48
N ARG A 126 7.20 7.98 -8.71
CA ARG A 126 6.81 8.67 -7.47
C ARG A 126 5.81 9.80 -7.72
N ALA A 127 6.05 10.58 -8.76
CA ALA A 127 5.16 11.68 -9.13
C ALA A 127 3.78 11.13 -9.53
N ALA A 128 3.72 10.05 -10.30
CA ALA A 128 2.46 9.42 -10.69
C ALA A 128 1.65 8.95 -9.47
N VAL A 129 2.30 8.29 -8.50
CA VAL A 129 1.64 7.83 -7.26
C VAL A 129 1.12 9.01 -6.43
N ILE A 130 1.96 10.04 -6.18
CA ILE A 130 1.57 11.22 -5.39
C ILE A 130 0.40 11.94 -6.05
N ASN A 131 0.47 12.16 -7.37
CA ASN A 131 -0.59 12.85 -8.10
C ASN A 131 -1.89 12.04 -8.12
N GLY A 132 -1.81 10.71 -8.25
CA GLY A 132 -2.97 9.83 -8.19
C GLY A 132 -3.68 9.88 -6.85
N VAL A 133 -2.94 9.78 -5.75
CA VAL A 133 -3.50 9.88 -4.39
C VAL A 133 -4.08 11.28 -4.15
N LYS A 134 -3.39 12.34 -4.59
CA LYS A 134 -3.91 13.70 -4.49
C LYS A 134 -5.21 13.88 -5.28
N ALA A 135 -5.30 13.34 -6.49
CA ALA A 135 -6.52 13.42 -7.29
C ALA A 135 -7.69 12.69 -6.61
N ALA A 136 -7.44 11.55 -5.97
CA ALA A 136 -8.46 10.85 -5.17
C ALA A 136 -8.90 11.68 -3.97
N PHE A 137 -7.95 12.37 -3.30
CA PHE A 137 -8.24 13.29 -2.21
C PHE A 137 -9.02 14.54 -2.65
N ASP A 138 -8.67 15.17 -3.78
CA ASP A 138 -9.34 16.37 -4.27
C ASP A 138 -10.79 16.11 -4.71
N ARG A 139 -11.11 14.86 -5.08
CA ARG A 139 -12.48 14.40 -5.33
C ARG A 139 -13.26 14.22 -4.02
N SER A 140 -12.55 13.78 -2.97
CA SER A 140 -12.84 13.79 -1.51
C SER A 140 -14.13 14.44 -1.03
#